data_AF-A0A4Z2BQ64-F1
#
_entry.id   AF-A0A4Z2BQ64-F1
#
_cell.length_a   1.000
_cell.length_b   1.000
_cell.length_c   1.000
_cell.angle_alpha   90.00
_cell.angle_beta   90.00
_cell.angle_gamma   90.00
#
_symmetry.space_group_name_H-M   'P 1'
#
loop_
_entity.id
_entity.type
_entity.pdbx_description
1 polymer ?
#
loop_
_entity_poly.entity_id
_entity_poly.type
_entity_poly.pdbx_seq_one_letter_code
_entity_poly.pdbx_strand_id
1 'polypeptide(L)'
;MVMTDDDPETVLIQIQSKPVFPKKNEPQKPVWSGWLTCINGNVEYLRSLPKDFTCLPLFCSSGPEAFTSVIKSWLQQNFDCCFGQLEISHTSLQWLMALWTNCHAESGIQHLKMIWTLPAEPPLQVTYMVEPQDAWVLWNSLRNSQKHPENTGDDPEEDNIDIGEVKRFVQALKSHFYRHFRLDLSAGRLSQVSTGLGSAKCNGRIKMSNSRYMITTLMLLTECALFKMPI
;
A
#
# COMPACT_ATOMS: atom_id res chain seq x y z
N MET A 1 -0.11 -17.62 1.49
CA MET A 1 -0.22 -16.85 2.74
C MET A 1 -1.64 -17.01 3.27
N VAL A 2 -1.80 -17.55 4.47
CA VAL A 2 -3.10 -17.92 5.10
C VAL A 2 -3.59 -16.72 5.91
N MET A 3 -4.84 -16.29 5.73
CA MET A 3 -5.44 -15.28 6.61
C MET A 3 -5.50 -15.87 8.03
N THR A 4 -4.96 -15.17 9.02
CA THR A 4 -4.96 -15.64 10.40
C THR A 4 -6.40 -15.64 10.93
N ASP A 5 -6.82 -16.70 11.60
CA ASP A 5 -8.17 -16.85 12.19
C ASP A 5 -8.48 -15.78 13.27
N ASP A 6 -7.47 -15.01 13.68
CA ASP A 6 -7.54 -13.91 14.62
C ASP A 6 -7.94 -12.56 13.97
N ASP A 7 -7.92 -12.42 12.64
CA ASP A 7 -8.32 -11.16 11.97
C ASP A 7 -9.86 -11.00 11.98
N PRO A 8 -10.39 -9.83 12.36
CA PRO A 8 -11.82 -9.57 12.30
C PRO A 8 -12.34 -9.52 10.85
N GLU A 9 -13.63 -9.86 10.68
CA GLU A 9 -14.30 -9.78 9.39
C GLU A 9 -14.25 -8.36 8.79
N THR A 10 -13.93 -8.28 7.50
CA THR A 10 -13.92 -7.01 6.77
C THR A 10 -15.34 -6.52 6.53
N VAL A 11 -15.59 -5.25 6.84
CA VAL A 11 -16.90 -4.62 6.65
C VAL A 11 -16.89 -3.81 5.35
N LEU A 12 -17.86 -4.08 4.46
CA LEU A 12 -18.09 -3.31 3.24
C LEU A 12 -19.33 -2.42 3.42
N ILE A 13 -19.19 -1.13 3.13
CA ILE A 13 -20.25 -0.14 3.15
C ILE A 13 -20.40 0.43 1.74
N GLN A 14 -21.62 0.46 1.21
CA GLN A 14 -21.90 0.99 -0.13
C GLN A 14 -23.08 1.95 -0.11
N ILE A 15 -22.93 3.06 -0.83
CA ILE A 15 -24.04 3.95 -1.17
C ILE A 15 -24.37 3.70 -2.62
N GLN A 16 -25.61 3.29 -2.87
CA GLN A 16 -26.10 2.96 -4.20
C GLN A 16 -27.00 4.08 -4.73
N SER A 17 -26.89 4.36 -6.02
CA SER A 17 -27.85 5.25 -6.68
C SER A 17 -29.20 4.58 -6.80
N LYS A 18 -30.27 5.29 -6.43
CA LYS A 18 -31.64 4.87 -6.69
C LYS A 18 -32.12 5.54 -7.98
N PRO A 19 -32.22 4.82 -9.11
CA PRO A 19 -32.71 5.42 -10.35
C PRO A 19 -34.18 5.82 -10.22
N VAL A 20 -34.55 6.95 -10.83
CA VAL A 20 -35.93 7.48 -10.83
C VAL A 20 -36.89 6.56 -11.60
N PHE A 21 -36.38 5.84 -12.61
CA PHE A 21 -37.12 4.86 -13.40
C PHE A 21 -36.33 3.53 -13.45
N PRO A 22 -36.47 2.64 -12.46
CA PRO A 22 -35.75 1.38 -12.44
C PRO A 22 -36.24 0.46 -13.56
N LYS A 23 -35.35 0.05 -14.48
CA LYS A 23 -35.63 -1.09 -15.35
C LYS A 23 -35.59 -2.37 -14.51
N LYS A 24 -36.49 -3.31 -14.80
CA LYS A 24 -36.51 -4.63 -14.13
C LYS A 24 -35.15 -5.30 -14.36
N ASN A 25 -34.46 -5.67 -13.27
CA ASN A 25 -33.11 -6.26 -13.23
C ASN A 25 -31.91 -5.35 -13.54
N GLU A 26 -32.03 -4.02 -13.51
CA GLU A 26 -30.86 -3.16 -13.63
C GLU A 26 -30.07 -3.12 -12.30
N PRO A 27 -28.77 -3.50 -12.29
CA PRO A 27 -27.98 -3.49 -11.07
C PRO A 27 -27.80 -2.06 -10.56
N GLN A 28 -28.08 -1.84 -9.27
CA GLN A 28 -27.88 -0.53 -8.66
C GLN A 28 -26.39 -0.18 -8.67
N LYS A 29 -26.05 0.92 -9.33
CA LYS A 29 -24.66 1.35 -9.45
C LYS A 29 -24.20 1.96 -8.11
N PRO A 30 -23.12 1.46 -7.50
CA PRO A 30 -22.53 2.10 -6.33
C PRO A 30 -21.97 3.48 -6.74
N VAL A 31 -22.36 4.53 -6.02
CA VAL A 31 -21.83 5.89 -6.18
C VAL A 31 -20.71 6.18 -5.18
N TRP A 32 -20.63 5.39 -4.12
CA TRP A 32 -19.57 5.41 -3.14
C TRP A 32 -19.44 4.01 -2.52
N SER A 33 -18.20 3.61 -2.25
CA SER A 33 -17.89 2.37 -1.54
C SER A 33 -16.80 2.64 -0.51
N GLY A 34 -16.94 2.09 0.67
CA GLY A 34 -15.92 2.13 1.71
C GLY A 34 -15.81 0.78 2.40
N TRP A 35 -14.66 0.50 2.97
CA TRP A 35 -14.42 -0.75 3.66
C TRP A 35 -13.50 -0.54 4.85
N LEU A 36 -13.79 -1.29 5.91
CA LEU A 36 -13.07 -1.33 7.17
C LEU A 36 -12.42 -2.70 7.31
N THR A 37 -11.11 -2.75 7.53
CA THR A 37 -10.40 -4.03 7.58
C THR A 37 -9.23 -4.00 8.55
N CYS A 38 -8.85 -5.18 9.03
CA CYS A 38 -7.58 -5.51 9.63
C CYS A 38 -7.04 -6.72 8.86
N ILE A 39 -5.86 -6.60 8.26
CA ILE A 39 -5.24 -7.72 7.53
C ILE A 39 -3.90 -8.03 8.19
N ASN A 40 -3.78 -9.25 8.69
CA ASN A 40 -2.64 -9.77 9.44
C ASN A 40 -2.22 -8.82 10.56
N GLY A 41 -3.19 -8.45 11.40
CA GLY A 41 -2.95 -7.59 12.55
C GLY A 41 -1.96 -8.22 13.53
N ASN A 42 -1.30 -7.39 14.34
CA ASN A 42 -0.41 -7.92 15.38
C ASN A 42 -1.26 -8.71 16.40
N VAL A 43 -1.03 -10.02 16.47
CA VAL A 43 -1.82 -10.96 17.28
C VAL A 43 -1.79 -10.60 18.77
N GLU A 44 -0.63 -10.20 19.29
CA GLU A 44 -0.50 -9.81 20.71
C GLU A 44 -1.32 -8.55 21.01
N TYR A 45 -1.27 -7.57 20.13
CA TYR A 45 -2.08 -6.37 20.21
C TYR A 45 -3.58 -6.69 20.12
N LEU A 46 -4.00 -7.45 19.11
CA LEU A 46 -5.42 -7.81 18.93
C LEU A 46 -5.97 -8.56 20.15
N ARG A 47 -5.19 -9.47 20.74
CA ARG A 47 -5.57 -10.21 21.96
C ARG A 47 -5.55 -9.35 23.23
N SER A 48 -4.82 -8.24 23.23
CA SER A 48 -4.79 -7.30 24.35
C SER A 48 -6.03 -6.39 24.42
N LEU A 49 -6.78 -6.29 23.32
CA LEU A 49 -7.98 -5.46 23.25
C LEU A 49 -9.15 -6.07 24.04
N PRO A 50 -10.10 -5.24 24.51
CA PRO A 50 -11.33 -5.75 25.13
C PRO A 50 -12.06 -6.73 24.20
N LYS A 51 -12.68 -7.76 24.77
CA LYS A 51 -13.36 -8.83 23.99
C LYS A 51 -14.45 -8.31 23.04
N ASP A 52 -15.11 -7.21 23.41
CA ASP A 52 -16.18 -6.59 22.63
C ASP A 52 -15.66 -5.52 21.66
N PHE A 53 -14.34 -5.33 21.58
CA PHE A 53 -13.72 -4.33 20.71
C PHE A 53 -13.20 -4.95 19.42
N THR A 54 -13.80 -4.56 18.29
CA THR A 54 -13.34 -4.97 16.96
C THR A 54 -12.32 -3.98 16.40
N CYS A 55 -11.08 -4.42 16.20
CA CYS A 55 -10.03 -3.58 15.61
C CYS A 55 -10.11 -3.57 14.09
N LEU A 56 -10.53 -2.46 13.48
CA LEU A 56 -10.54 -2.27 12.02
C LEU A 56 -9.73 -1.02 11.66
N PRO A 57 -8.39 -1.09 11.71
CA PRO A 57 -7.51 0.07 11.65
C PRO A 57 -7.49 0.76 10.28
N LEU A 58 -7.89 0.05 9.21
CA LEU A 58 -7.92 0.60 7.87
C LEU A 58 -9.33 0.95 7.44
N PHE A 59 -9.53 2.23 7.13
CA PHE A 59 -10.70 2.70 6.38
C PHE A 59 -10.28 3.19 5.00
N CYS A 60 -10.71 2.46 3.97
CA CYS A 60 -10.47 2.81 2.57
C CYS A 60 -11.79 3.17 1.90
N SER A 61 -11.85 4.26 1.16
CA SER A 61 -13.07 4.70 0.47
C SER A 61 -12.80 5.14 -0.97
N SER A 62 -13.78 4.90 -1.84
CA SER A 62 -13.80 5.34 -3.23
C SER A 62 -15.15 5.98 -3.54
N GLY A 63 -15.12 7.26 -3.89
CA GLY A 63 -16.30 8.05 -4.25
C GLY A 63 -16.14 9.52 -3.84
N PRO A 64 -17.21 10.33 -3.96
CA PRO A 64 -17.23 11.72 -3.53
C PRO A 64 -16.89 11.90 -2.04
N GLU A 65 -16.04 12.88 -1.72
CA GLU A 65 -15.60 13.16 -0.34
C GLU A 65 -16.75 13.58 0.59
N ALA A 66 -17.80 14.19 0.04
CA ALA A 66 -19.01 14.52 0.79
C ALA A 66 -19.66 13.27 1.41
N PHE A 67 -19.72 12.16 0.67
CA PHE A 67 -20.24 10.90 1.20
C PHE A 67 -19.28 10.27 2.21
N THR A 68 -17.97 10.31 1.95
CA THR A 68 -16.96 9.86 2.92
C THR A 68 -17.11 10.60 4.25
N SER A 69 -17.33 11.91 4.21
CA SER A 69 -17.49 12.75 5.42
C SER A 69 -18.75 12.39 6.20
N VAL A 70 -19.88 12.16 5.50
CA VAL A 70 -21.14 11.74 6.12
C VAL A 70 -21.00 10.36 6.77
N ILE A 71 -20.40 9.39 6.07
CA ILE A 71 -20.20 8.04 6.60
C ILE A 71 -19.26 8.06 7.82
N LYS A 72 -18.14 8.80 7.77
CA LYS A 72 -17.25 8.97 8.93
C LYS A 72 -18.00 9.55 10.12
N SER A 73 -18.78 10.61 9.91
CA SER A 73 -19.58 11.25 10.96
C SER A 73 -20.59 10.28 11.57
N TRP A 74 -21.30 9.50 10.74
CA TRP A 74 -22.25 8.50 11.21
C TRP A 74 -21.55 7.40 12.02
N LEU A 75 -20.39 6.91 11.57
CA LEU A 75 -19.61 5.91 12.29
C LEU A 75 -19.17 6.44 13.67
N GLN A 76 -18.64 7.67 13.75
CA GLN A 76 -18.21 8.26 15.02
C GLN A 76 -19.37 8.57 15.98
N GLN A 77 -20.60 8.75 15.47
CA GLN A 77 -21.79 8.97 16.31
C GLN A 77 -22.40 7.68 16.84
N ASN A 78 -22.23 6.56 16.14
CA ASN A 78 -22.89 5.29 16.45
C ASN A 78 -21.94 4.24 17.03
N PHE A 79 -20.62 4.43 16.85
CA PHE A 79 -19.58 3.54 17.32
C PHE A 79 -18.52 4.35 18.07
N ASP A 80 -17.89 3.73 19.06
CA ASP A 80 -16.75 4.31 19.76
C ASP A 80 -15.49 4.25 18.89
N CYS A 81 -15.43 5.12 17.88
CA CYS A 81 -14.35 5.14 16.91
C CYS A 81 -13.93 6.57 16.53
N CYS A 82 -12.73 6.68 15.97
CA CYS A 82 -12.23 7.92 15.39
C CYS A 82 -11.55 7.66 14.04
N PHE A 83 -11.47 8.70 13.21
CA PHE A 83 -10.80 8.62 11.91
C PHE A 83 -9.58 9.54 11.88
N GLY A 84 -8.42 8.96 11.61
CA GLY A 84 -7.19 9.68 11.28
C GLY A 84 -6.81 9.49 9.82
N GLN A 85 -6.11 10.47 9.25
CA GLN A 85 -5.52 10.30 7.92
C GLN A 85 -4.27 9.42 8.03
N LEU A 86 -4.27 8.28 7.35
CA LEU A 86 -3.08 7.44 7.23
C LEU A 86 -2.11 8.03 6.20
N GLU A 87 -1.22 8.91 6.63
CA GLU A 87 -0.08 9.31 5.80
C GLU A 87 0.85 8.12 5.56
N ILE A 88 1.20 7.86 4.30
CA ILE A 88 2.12 6.79 3.91
C ILE A 88 3.53 7.36 3.96
N SER A 89 4.35 6.84 4.86
CA SER A 89 5.73 7.32 5.02
C SER A 89 6.57 7.06 3.76
N HIS A 90 7.67 7.80 3.60
CA HIS A 90 8.62 7.54 2.51
C HIS A 90 9.17 6.10 2.57
N THR A 91 9.35 5.54 3.77
CA THR A 91 9.77 4.15 3.99
C THR A 91 8.68 3.18 3.52
N SER A 92 7.42 3.43 3.88
CA SER A 92 6.29 2.60 3.44
C SER A 92 6.13 2.66 1.91
N LEU A 93 6.40 3.81 1.27
CA LEU A 93 6.44 3.91 -0.19
C LEU A 93 7.57 3.07 -0.80
N GLN A 94 8.74 3.00 -0.16
CA GLN A 94 9.84 2.14 -0.62
C GLN A 94 9.48 0.65 -0.49
N TRP A 95 8.79 0.27 0.59
CA TRP A 95 8.24 -1.09 0.74
C TRP A 95 7.24 -1.41 -0.36
N LEU A 96 6.26 -0.54 -0.63
CA LEU A 96 5.30 -0.73 -1.71
C LEU A 96 5.98 -0.85 -3.08
N MET A 97 7.04 -0.07 -3.31
CA MET A 97 7.85 -0.17 -4.51
C MET A 97 8.48 -1.55 -4.66
N ALA A 98 9.16 -2.06 -3.63
CA ALA A 98 9.79 -3.37 -3.66
C ALA A 98 8.75 -4.50 -3.82
N LEU A 99 7.68 -4.45 -3.02
CA LEU A 99 6.57 -5.40 -3.09
C LEU A 99 5.97 -5.47 -4.50
N TRP A 100 5.64 -4.32 -5.09
CA TRP A 100 5.06 -4.29 -6.43
C TRP A 100 6.06 -4.72 -7.51
N THR A 101 7.35 -4.40 -7.37
CA THR A 101 8.37 -4.87 -8.31
C THR A 101 8.57 -6.38 -8.26
N ASN A 102 8.53 -6.98 -7.06
CA ASN A 102 8.65 -8.42 -6.87
C ASN A 102 7.57 -9.21 -7.64
N CYS A 103 6.39 -8.60 -7.81
CA CYS A 103 5.25 -9.20 -8.52
C CYS A 103 5.34 -9.16 -10.06
N HIS A 104 6.41 -8.63 -10.66
CA HIS A 104 6.49 -8.47 -12.12
C HIS A 104 6.38 -9.79 -12.90
N ALA A 105 7.03 -10.85 -12.42
CA ALA A 105 7.05 -12.16 -13.08
C ALA A 105 5.64 -12.75 -13.29
N GLU A 106 4.70 -12.41 -12.43
CA GLU A 106 3.34 -12.97 -12.42
C GLU A 106 2.29 -12.10 -13.11
N SER A 107 2.51 -10.78 -13.13
CA SER A 107 1.45 -9.81 -13.47
C SER A 107 1.88 -8.71 -14.43
N GLY A 108 3.13 -8.67 -14.88
CA GLY A 108 3.63 -7.68 -15.83
C GLY A 108 3.41 -6.25 -15.33
N ILE A 109 4.22 -5.80 -14.37
CA ILE A 109 4.15 -4.40 -13.95
C ILE A 109 4.39 -3.51 -15.19
N GLN A 110 3.54 -2.52 -15.46
CA GLN A 110 3.93 -1.40 -16.33
C GLN A 110 5.10 -0.64 -15.67
N HIS A 111 5.60 0.44 -16.28
CA HIS A 111 6.74 1.22 -15.78
C HIS A 111 6.70 1.45 -14.25
N LEU A 112 7.85 1.26 -13.59
CA LEU A 112 8.04 1.70 -12.22
C LEU A 112 8.25 3.21 -12.24
N LYS A 113 7.25 3.96 -11.78
CA LYS A 113 7.30 5.42 -11.67
C LYS A 113 7.42 5.85 -10.21
N MET A 114 8.43 6.67 -9.94
CA MET A 114 8.70 7.28 -8.65
C MET A 114 8.67 8.80 -8.80
N ILE A 115 8.04 9.49 -7.86
CA ILE A 115 8.09 10.95 -7.76
C ILE A 115 8.83 11.32 -6.49
N TRP A 116 9.93 12.07 -6.65
CA TRP A 116 10.74 12.59 -5.58
C TRP A 116 10.52 14.09 -5.44
N THR A 117 10.42 14.57 -4.20
CA THR A 117 10.38 16.00 -3.89
C THR A 117 11.68 16.37 -3.21
N LEU A 118 12.44 17.28 -3.82
CA LEU A 118 13.72 17.77 -3.31
C LEU A 118 13.55 19.09 -2.57
N PRO A 119 14.33 19.33 -1.51
CA PRO A 119 14.31 20.59 -0.77
C PRO A 119 14.98 21.68 -1.61
N ALA A 120 14.16 22.44 -2.34
CA ALA A 120 14.54 23.63 -3.09
C ALA A 120 13.43 24.69 -2.92
N GLU A 121 13.72 25.94 -3.23
CA GLU A 121 12.73 27.02 -3.24
C GLU A 121 12.60 27.57 -4.67
N PRO A 122 11.49 27.29 -5.39
CA PRO A 122 10.36 26.42 -5.01
C PRO A 122 10.72 24.91 -5.00
N PRO A 123 9.93 24.04 -4.34
CA PRO A 123 10.21 22.61 -4.26
C PRO A 123 10.34 21.97 -5.64
N LEU A 124 11.47 21.31 -5.88
CA LEU A 124 11.74 20.63 -7.14
C LEU A 124 11.15 19.22 -7.11
N GLN A 125 10.25 18.92 -8.05
CA GLN A 125 9.71 17.58 -8.24
C GLN A 125 10.44 16.85 -9.38
N VAL A 126 10.93 15.65 -9.09
CA VAL A 126 11.59 14.79 -10.06
C VAL A 126 10.74 13.56 -10.30
N THR A 127 10.37 13.33 -11.55
CA THR A 127 9.73 12.07 -11.98
C THR A 127 10.80 11.15 -12.53
N TYR A 128 11.01 10.01 -11.87
CA TYR A 128 11.92 8.96 -12.31
C TYR A 128 11.11 7.73 -12.73
N MET A 129 11.20 7.36 -14.00
CA MET A 129 10.53 6.18 -14.58
C MET A 129 11.58 5.17 -15.00
N VAL A 130 11.37 3.91 -14.65
CA VAL A 130 12.21 2.77 -15.00
C VAL A 130 11.37 1.75 -15.74
N GLU A 131 11.93 1.18 -16.80
CA GLU A 131 11.30 0.11 -17.55
C GLU A 131 11.05 -1.09 -16.62
N PRO A 132 9.89 -1.77 -16.71
CA PRO A 132 9.54 -2.87 -15.80
C PRO A 132 10.57 -3.97 -15.73
N GLN A 133 11.08 -4.38 -16.89
CA GLN A 133 12.04 -5.46 -16.99
C GLN A 133 13.35 -5.08 -16.29
N ASP A 134 13.83 -3.86 -16.47
CA ASP A 134 15.06 -3.37 -15.83
C ASP A 134 14.89 -3.26 -14.32
N ALA A 135 13.74 -2.75 -13.86
CA ALA A 135 13.43 -2.67 -12.43
C ALA A 135 13.40 -4.07 -11.78
N TRP A 136 12.79 -5.05 -12.46
CA TRP A 136 12.71 -6.42 -11.99
C TRP A 136 14.06 -7.15 -12.03
N VAL A 137 14.84 -7.00 -13.10
CA VAL A 137 16.19 -7.56 -13.20
C VAL A 137 17.08 -7.00 -12.09
N LEU A 138 17.01 -5.68 -11.84
CA LEU A 138 17.74 -5.06 -10.74
C LEU A 138 17.30 -5.65 -9.39
N TRP A 139 16.00 -5.70 -9.12
CA TRP A 139 15.44 -6.27 -7.89
C TRP A 139 15.93 -7.71 -7.65
N ASN A 140 15.78 -8.57 -8.65
CA ASN A 140 16.18 -9.97 -8.55
C ASN A 140 17.69 -10.15 -8.39
N SER A 141 18.50 -9.35 -9.07
CA SER A 141 19.96 -9.42 -8.93
C SER A 141 20.40 -9.15 -7.49
N LEU A 142 19.74 -8.22 -6.80
CA LEU A 142 20.02 -7.87 -5.42
C LEU A 142 19.57 -8.99 -4.46
N ARG A 143 18.38 -9.56 -4.66
CA ARG A 143 17.92 -10.71 -3.85
C ARG A 143 18.82 -11.94 -4.02
N ASN A 144 19.15 -12.29 -5.26
CA ASN A 144 19.97 -13.46 -5.57
C ASN A 144 21.42 -13.31 -5.05
N SER A 145 21.95 -12.10 -5.00
CA SER A 145 23.30 -11.85 -4.46
C SER A 145 23.46 -12.18 -2.97
N GLN A 146 22.35 -12.35 -2.24
CA GLN A 146 22.35 -12.71 -0.82
C GLN A 146 22.00 -14.16 -0.54
N LYS A 147 21.44 -14.89 -1.51
CA LYS A 147 21.14 -16.32 -1.32
C LYS A 147 22.47 -17.08 -1.32
N HIS A 148 22.85 -17.62 -0.16
CA HIS A 148 23.96 -18.58 -0.10
C HIS A 148 23.58 -19.82 -0.94
N PRO A 149 24.52 -20.37 -1.74
CA PRO A 149 24.24 -21.50 -2.64
C PRO A 149 23.82 -22.80 -1.93
N GLU A 150 23.81 -22.83 -0.60
CA GLU A 150 23.44 -23.98 0.24
C GLU A 150 21.97 -23.93 0.69
N ASN A 151 21.27 -22.82 0.47
CA ASN A 151 19.85 -22.63 0.83
C ASN A 151 18.93 -22.71 -0.40
N THR A 152 19.26 -23.53 -1.40
CA THR A 152 18.37 -23.79 -2.55
C THR A 152 17.27 -24.81 -2.22
N GLY A 153 16.67 -24.70 -1.04
CA GLY A 153 15.47 -25.43 -0.68
C GLY A 153 14.24 -24.62 -1.06
N ASP A 154 13.20 -25.29 -1.57
CA ASP A 154 11.87 -24.73 -1.84
C ASP A 154 11.14 -24.34 -0.53
N ASP A 155 11.80 -23.59 0.35
CA ASP A 155 11.23 -23.14 1.62
C ASP A 155 10.38 -21.89 1.38
N PRO A 156 9.09 -21.91 1.76
CA PRO A 156 8.17 -20.79 1.58
C PRO A 156 8.53 -19.55 2.43
N GLU A 157 9.53 -19.64 3.32
CA GLU A 157 10.09 -18.49 4.04
C GLU A 157 11.01 -17.62 3.17
N GLU A 158 11.48 -18.10 2.00
CA GLU A 158 12.36 -17.35 1.10
C GLU A 158 11.69 -16.16 0.36
N ASP A 159 10.36 -16.08 0.38
CA ASP A 159 9.59 -15.03 -0.28
C ASP A 159 9.36 -13.78 0.58
N ASN A 160 9.82 -13.80 1.83
CA ASN A 160 9.74 -12.62 2.69
C ASN A 160 10.77 -11.57 2.27
N ILE A 161 10.30 -10.37 1.95
CA ILE A 161 11.15 -9.24 1.62
C ILE A 161 11.75 -8.65 2.91
N ASP A 162 13.07 -8.53 2.99
CA ASP A 162 13.76 -7.90 4.11
C ASP A 162 14.00 -6.40 3.90
N ILE A 163 14.09 -5.63 4.99
CA ILE A 163 14.36 -4.19 4.96
C ILE A 163 15.71 -3.87 4.30
N GLY A 164 16.71 -4.74 4.44
CA GLY A 164 18.00 -4.62 3.80
C GLY A 164 17.90 -4.72 2.28
N GLU A 165 17.06 -5.64 1.76
CA GLU A 165 16.79 -5.77 0.33
C GLU A 165 16.12 -4.51 -0.22
N VAL A 166 15.09 -3.99 0.46
CA VAL A 166 14.42 -2.74 0.08
C VAL A 166 15.39 -1.57 0.05
N LYS A 167 16.22 -1.41 1.10
CA LYS A 167 17.21 -0.33 1.18
C LYS A 167 18.23 -0.40 0.05
N ARG A 168 18.75 -1.59 -0.28
CA ARG A 168 19.70 -1.77 -1.39
C ARG A 168 19.05 -1.49 -2.74
N PHE A 169 17.81 -1.91 -2.95
CA PHE A 169 17.08 -1.63 -4.19
C PHE A 169 16.87 -0.13 -4.40
N VAL A 170 16.39 0.57 -3.37
CA VAL A 170 16.25 2.03 -3.39
C VAL A 170 17.61 2.70 -3.63
N GLN A 171 18.67 2.24 -2.97
CA GLN A 171 20.00 2.81 -3.13
C GLN A 171 20.57 2.60 -4.53
N ALA A 172 20.34 1.43 -5.13
CA ALA A 172 20.77 1.14 -6.50
C ALA A 172 20.06 2.07 -7.50
N LEU A 173 18.74 2.26 -7.36
CA LEU A 173 17.95 3.20 -8.17
C LEU A 173 18.46 4.64 -8.02
N LYS A 174 18.72 5.11 -6.79
CA LYS A 174 19.29 6.44 -6.54
C LYS A 174 20.69 6.60 -7.14
N SER A 175 21.54 5.60 -6.98
CA SER A 175 22.92 5.61 -7.50
C SER A 175 22.93 5.64 -9.03
N HIS A 176 22.05 4.87 -9.67
CA HIS A 176 21.83 4.92 -11.11
C HIS A 176 21.38 6.33 -11.54
N PHE A 177 20.36 6.89 -10.89
CA PHE A 177 19.88 8.24 -11.21
C PHE A 177 21.01 9.29 -11.07
N TYR A 178 21.77 9.26 -9.98
CA TYR A 178 22.90 10.17 -9.76
C TYR A 178 24.00 10.01 -10.81
N ARG A 179 24.30 8.78 -11.24
CA ARG A 179 25.30 8.51 -12.28
C ARG A 179 24.97 9.22 -13.59
N HIS A 180 23.69 9.27 -13.96
CA HIS A 180 23.24 9.85 -15.24
C HIS A 180 22.93 11.34 -15.15
N PHE A 181 22.31 11.79 -14.07
CA PHE A 181 21.78 13.16 -13.96
C PHE A 181 22.56 14.05 -12.99
N ARG A 182 23.51 13.49 -12.24
CA ARG A 182 24.29 14.21 -11.20
C ARG A 182 23.42 14.91 -10.16
N LEU A 183 22.21 14.39 -9.94
CA LEU A 183 21.25 14.88 -8.96
C LEU A 183 21.08 13.82 -7.89
N ASP A 184 21.32 14.18 -6.63
CA ASP A 184 21.20 13.27 -5.50
C ASP A 184 19.76 13.26 -4.96
N LEU A 185 19.05 12.18 -5.26
CA LEU A 185 17.69 11.94 -4.75
C LEU A 185 17.65 11.70 -3.22
N SER A 186 18.78 11.41 -2.59
CA SER A 186 18.87 11.18 -1.15
C SER A 186 18.62 12.43 -0.32
N ALA A 187 18.83 13.62 -0.91
CA ALA A 187 18.46 14.89 -0.30
C ALA A 187 16.93 15.10 -0.25
N GLY A 188 16.16 14.36 -1.06
CA GLY A 188 14.72 14.49 -1.17
C GLY A 188 13.93 13.40 -0.44
N ARG A 189 12.60 13.46 -0.62
CA ARG A 189 11.65 12.46 -0.12
C ARG A 189 10.87 11.86 -1.27
N LEU A 190 10.71 10.54 -1.26
CA LEU A 190 9.80 9.84 -2.15
C LEU A 190 8.36 10.21 -1.76
N SER A 191 7.62 10.83 -2.66
CA SER A 191 6.25 11.32 -2.41
C SER A 191 5.18 10.45 -3.07
N GLN A 192 5.54 9.71 -4.12
CA GLN A 192 4.63 8.81 -4.82
C GLN A 192 5.39 7.67 -5.49
N VAL A 193 4.76 6.49 -5.49
CA VAL A 193 5.16 5.32 -6.29
C VAL A 193 3.96 4.85 -7.10
N SER A 194 4.18 4.42 -8.33
CA SER A 194 3.15 3.81 -9.17
C SER A 194 3.74 2.78 -10.13
N THR A 195 2.99 1.71 -10.34
CA THR A 195 3.26 0.63 -11.30
C THR A 195 1.95 0.24 -12.00
N GLY A 196 1.97 -0.80 -12.84
CA GLY A 196 0.73 -1.41 -13.36
C GLY A 196 -0.18 -2.00 -12.27
N LEU A 197 0.35 -2.31 -11.08
CA LEU A 197 -0.41 -2.93 -9.99
C LEU A 197 -1.15 -1.91 -9.12
N GLY A 198 -0.67 -0.68 -9.08
CA GLY A 198 -1.24 0.35 -8.23
C GLY A 198 -0.45 1.64 -8.16
N SER A 199 -0.92 2.58 -7.35
CA SER A 199 -0.21 3.81 -7.03
C SER A 199 -0.46 4.21 -5.59
N ALA A 200 0.57 4.67 -4.89
CA ALA A 200 0.47 5.18 -3.53
C ALA A 200 1.16 6.54 -3.41
N LYS A 201 0.59 7.42 -2.60
CA LYS A 201 1.10 8.77 -2.33
C LYS A 201 1.27 8.99 -0.84
N CYS A 202 2.20 9.85 -0.46
CA CYS A 202 2.48 10.15 0.95
C CYS A 202 1.24 10.68 1.72
N ASN A 203 0.30 11.31 1.03
CA ASN A 203 -0.95 11.79 1.62
C ASN A 203 -2.02 10.70 1.86
N GLY A 204 -1.69 9.40 1.75
CA GLY A 204 -2.62 8.30 2.01
C GLY A 204 -3.47 7.88 0.81
N ARG A 205 -3.38 8.56 -0.34
CA ARG A 205 -4.10 8.15 -1.54
C ARG A 205 -3.46 6.89 -2.13
N ILE A 206 -4.24 5.82 -2.18
CA ILE A 206 -3.85 4.56 -2.81
C ILE A 206 -4.83 4.16 -3.92
N LYS A 207 -4.32 3.55 -4.99
CA LYS A 207 -5.06 2.85 -6.01
C LYS A 207 -4.50 1.44 -6.13
N MET A 208 -5.36 0.44 -6.06
CA MET A 208 -5.00 -0.96 -6.25
C MET A 208 -5.72 -1.46 -7.49
N SER A 209 -5.00 -2.09 -8.42
CA SER A 209 -5.54 -2.55 -9.72
C SER A 209 -5.43 -4.07 -9.91
N ASN A 210 -4.83 -4.78 -8.96
CA ASN A 210 -4.72 -6.23 -8.97
C ASN A 210 -5.12 -6.78 -7.59
N SER A 211 -6.12 -7.66 -7.56
CA SER A 211 -6.64 -8.26 -6.32
C SER A 211 -5.65 -9.23 -5.67
N ARG A 212 -4.77 -9.87 -6.46
CA ARG A 212 -3.80 -10.87 -5.96
C ARG A 212 -2.81 -10.29 -4.96
N TYR A 213 -2.41 -9.02 -5.13
CA TYR A 213 -1.44 -8.34 -4.25
C TYR A 213 -2.07 -7.31 -3.33
N MET A 214 -3.40 -7.26 -3.34
CA MET A 214 -4.17 -6.39 -2.45
C MET A 214 -3.88 -6.77 -1.00
N ILE A 215 -3.83 -8.07 -0.68
CA ILE A 215 -3.60 -8.56 0.69
C ILE A 215 -2.27 -8.05 1.24
N THR A 216 -1.15 -8.28 0.55
CA THR A 216 0.18 -7.83 1.03
C THR A 216 0.29 -6.31 1.14
N THR A 217 -0.35 -5.58 0.21
CA THR A 217 -0.45 -4.12 0.30
C THR A 217 -1.21 -3.70 1.56
N LEU A 218 -2.31 -4.39 1.87
CA LEU A 218 -3.12 -4.09 3.05
C LEU A 218 -2.48 -4.50 4.36
N MET A 219 -1.69 -5.57 4.38
CA MET A 219 -0.89 -5.94 5.54
C MET A 219 0.05 -4.80 5.94
N LEU A 220 0.83 -4.29 4.98
CA LEU A 220 1.73 -3.15 5.23
C LEU A 220 0.97 -1.91 5.72
N LEU A 221 -0.19 -1.62 5.13
CA LEU A 221 -1.01 -0.48 5.56
C LEU A 221 -1.59 -0.70 6.96
N THR A 222 -2.01 -1.93 7.28
CA THR A 222 -2.56 -2.31 8.60
C THR A 222 -1.51 -2.08 9.66
N GLU A 223 -0.29 -2.57 9.43
CA GLU A 223 0.86 -2.32 10.29
C GLU A 223 1.12 -0.81 10.46
N CYS A 224 1.15 -0.05 9.36
CA CYS A 224 1.34 1.40 9.41
C CYS A 224 0.24 2.12 10.22
N ALA A 225 -1.01 1.63 10.17
CA ALA A 225 -2.13 2.20 10.90
C ALA A 225 -2.05 1.86 12.39
N LEU A 226 -1.73 0.61 12.74
CA LEU A 226 -1.55 0.17 14.12
C LEU A 226 -0.42 0.94 14.81
N PHE A 227 0.70 1.22 14.11
CA PHE A 227 1.78 2.06 14.64
C PHE A 227 1.38 3.52 14.94
N LYS A 228 0.26 3.99 14.38
CA LYS A 228 -0.26 5.35 14.62
C LYS A 228 -1.41 5.40 15.62
N MET A 229 -1.90 4.25 16.07
CA MET A 229 -2.97 4.23 17.07
C MET A 229 -2.41 4.71 18.42
N PRO A 230 -3.13 5.60 19.13
CA PRO A 230 -2.77 5.95 20.49
C PRO A 230 -2.87 4.71 21.38
N ILE A 231 -1.88 4.54 22.27
CA ILE A 231 -1.87 3.52 23.33
C ILE A 231 -2.90 3.89 24.40
#